data_AF-A0AA88JDE1-F1
#
_entry.id   AF-A0AA88JDE1-F1
#
_cell.length_a   1.000
_cell.length_b   1.000
_cell.length_c   1.000
_cell.angle_alpha   90.00
_cell.angle_beta   90.00
_cell.angle_gamma   90.00
#
_symmetry.space_group_name_H-M   'P 1'
#
loop_
_entity.id
_entity.type
_entity.pdbx_description
1 polymer ?
#
loop_
_entity_poly.entity_id
_entity_poly.type
_entity_poly.pdbx_seq_one_letter_code
_entity_poly.pdbx_strand_id
1 'polypeptide(L)'
;MKRAIGGLRSSVFQKLDMNAILVRIATPVKKTKVAVYALRAIAPCTRLYAYVYHEIRALQDPPDASHIFKKWINNYASRDFLASTMETEDLLDKLSANMTEQELDEIENLYHQALKLQVEFFATQSVSQQTLVPLSHALELGN
;
A
#
# COMPACT_ATOMS: atom_id res chain seq x y z
N MET A 1 -10.18 12.75 22.52
CA MET A 1 -9.70 12.70 21.12
C MET A 1 -10.36 11.56 20.30
N LYS A 2 -11.65 11.24 20.53
CA LYS A 2 -12.40 10.19 19.78
C LYS A 2 -13.52 10.75 18.89
N ARG A 3 -13.62 12.08 18.73
CA ARG A 3 -14.72 12.73 18.00
C ARG A 3 -14.38 13.21 16.58
N ALA A 4 -13.11 13.23 16.18
CA ALA A 4 -12.70 13.78 14.87
C ALA A 4 -12.73 12.75 13.72
N ILE A 5 -12.77 11.45 14.01
CA ILE A 5 -12.66 10.38 13.00
C ILE A 5 -14.03 9.98 12.43
N GLY A 6 -15.13 10.41 13.06
CA GLY A 6 -16.50 10.13 12.60
C GLY A 6 -16.98 11.04 11.47
N GLY A 7 -16.49 12.29 11.39
CA GLY A 7 -16.95 13.28 10.41
C GLY A 7 -16.35 13.09 9.01
N LEU A 8 -15.10 12.61 8.91
CA LEU A 8 -14.41 12.47 7.62
C LEU A 8 -14.89 11.27 6.79
N ARG A 9 -15.40 10.21 7.44
CA ARG A 9 -15.93 9.02 6.76
C ARG A 9 -17.28 9.24 6.09
N SER A 10 -18.07 10.23 6.54
CA SER A 10 -19.40 10.51 5.97
C SER A 10 -19.34 11.42 4.74
N SER A 11 -18.53 12.49 4.75
CA SER A 11 -18.59 13.50 3.68
C SER A 11 -18.05 13.06 2.32
N VAL A 12 -17.06 12.16 2.27
CA VAL A 12 -16.40 11.75 1.02
C VAL A 12 -17.17 10.62 0.31
N PHE A 13 -17.70 9.66 1.09
CA PHE A 13 -18.44 8.52 0.53
C PHE A 13 -19.90 8.85 0.18
N GLN A 14 -20.49 9.88 0.77
CA GLN A 14 -21.90 10.25 0.54
C GLN A 14 -22.12 11.03 -0.77
N LYS A 15 -21.05 11.43 -1.48
CA LYS A 15 -21.10 12.05 -2.82
C LYS A 15 -21.00 11.05 -3.98
N LEU A 16 -20.84 9.75 -3.70
CA LEU A 16 -20.73 8.71 -4.71
C LEU A 16 -22.06 7.96 -4.83
N ASP A 17 -22.89 8.37 -5.79
CA ASP A 17 -24.06 7.57 -6.18
C ASP A 17 -23.58 6.30 -6.90
N MET A 18 -23.47 5.22 -6.13
CA MET A 18 -23.05 3.90 -6.63
C MET A 18 -23.95 3.39 -7.76
N ASN A 19 -25.25 3.72 -7.75
CA ASN A 19 -26.18 3.27 -8.80
C ASN A 19 -25.92 4.02 -10.12
N ALA A 20 -25.68 5.33 -10.06
CA ALA A 20 -25.30 6.11 -11.24
C ALA A 20 -23.94 5.67 -11.81
N ILE A 21 -23.00 5.29 -10.94
CA ILE A 21 -21.72 4.71 -11.35
C ILE A 21 -21.96 3.38 -12.07
N LEU A 22 -22.68 2.44 -11.45
CA LEU A 22 -23.00 1.11 -12.01
C LEU A 22 -23.63 1.16 -13.41
N VAL A 23 -24.57 2.10 -13.64
CA VAL A 23 -25.18 2.31 -14.96
C VAL A 23 -24.16 2.77 -16.00
N ARG A 24 -23.22 3.65 -15.62
CA ARG A 24 -22.18 4.15 -16.54
C ARG A 24 -21.12 3.10 -16.90
N ILE A 25 -20.88 2.11 -16.03
CA ILE A 25 -19.93 1.00 -16.26
C ILE A 25 -20.58 -0.24 -16.89
N ALA A 26 -21.81 -0.19 -17.38
CA ALA A 26 -22.54 -1.39 -17.79
C ALA A 26 -21.82 -2.27 -18.84
N THR A 27 -20.99 -1.70 -19.72
CA THR A 27 -20.29 -2.47 -20.76
C THR A 27 -19.05 -3.20 -20.22
N PRO A 28 -18.77 -4.44 -20.66
CA PRO A 28 -17.61 -5.22 -20.19
C PRO A 28 -16.28 -4.47 -20.32
N VAL A 29 -16.07 -3.77 -21.44
CA VAL A 29 -14.86 -2.95 -21.66
C VAL A 29 -14.70 -1.85 -20.62
N LYS A 30 -15.79 -1.15 -20.27
CA LYS A 30 -15.75 -0.10 -19.24
C LYS A 30 -15.48 -0.69 -17.85
N LYS A 31 -16.04 -1.87 -17.54
CA LYS A 31 -15.75 -2.57 -16.27
C LYS A 31 -14.28 -2.94 -16.16
N THR A 32 -13.70 -3.49 -17.22
CA THR A 32 -12.27 -3.82 -17.28
C THR A 32 -11.42 -2.57 -17.05
N LYS A 33 -11.72 -1.46 -17.73
CA LYS A 33 -10.99 -0.19 -17.53
C LYS A 33 -11.07 0.27 -16.08
N VAL A 34 -12.26 0.29 -15.47
CA VAL A 34 -12.40 0.68 -14.05
C VAL A 34 -11.60 -0.26 -13.13
N ALA A 35 -11.61 -1.56 -13.40
CA ALA A 35 -10.82 -2.52 -12.63
C ALA A 35 -9.32 -2.26 -12.75
N VAL A 36 -8.80 -2.01 -13.95
CA VAL A 36 -7.39 -1.67 -14.17
C VAL A 36 -7.01 -0.43 -13.37
N TYR A 37 -7.78 0.65 -13.49
CA TYR A 37 -7.51 1.89 -12.78
C TYR A 37 -7.52 1.71 -11.26
N ALA A 38 -8.49 0.96 -10.72
CA ALA A 38 -8.57 0.67 -9.28
C ALA A 38 -7.39 -0.18 -8.81
N LEU A 39 -7.06 -1.26 -9.53
CA LEU A 39 -5.95 -2.14 -9.19
C LEU A 39 -4.61 -1.40 -9.27
N ARG A 40 -4.40 -0.58 -10.30
CA ARG A 40 -3.18 0.22 -10.46
C ARG A 40 -2.99 1.25 -9.35
N ALA A 41 -4.07 1.85 -8.85
CA ALA A 41 -4.01 2.78 -7.73
C ALA A 41 -3.70 2.08 -6.39
N ILE A 42 -4.06 0.80 -6.25
CA ILE A 42 -3.89 0.03 -5.00
C ILE A 42 -2.57 -0.75 -5.01
N ALA A 43 -2.11 -1.28 -6.15
CA ALA A 43 -0.91 -2.11 -6.26
C ALA A 43 0.35 -1.52 -5.59
N PRO A 44 0.66 -0.20 -5.71
CA PRO A 44 1.79 0.39 -5.00
C PRO A 44 1.75 0.18 -3.49
N CYS A 45 0.56 0.23 -2.88
CA CYS A 45 0.44 0.17 -1.42
C CYS A 45 0.74 -1.23 -0.90
N THR A 46 0.22 -2.27 -1.56
CA THR A 46 0.46 -3.65 -1.15
C THR A 46 1.92 -4.03 -1.39
N ARG A 47 2.48 -3.65 -2.54
CA ARG A 47 3.89 -3.92 -2.87
C ARG A 47 4.86 -3.21 -1.92
N LEU A 48 4.61 -1.93 -1.61
CA LEU A 48 5.44 -1.19 -0.66
C LEU A 48 5.40 -1.80 0.74
N TYR A 49 4.22 -2.24 1.21
CA TYR A 49 4.11 -2.90 2.52
C TYR A 49 4.87 -4.23 2.53
N ALA A 50 4.72 -5.07 1.51
CA ALA A 50 5.46 -6.32 1.41
C ALA A 50 6.98 -6.07 1.50
N TYR A 51 7.47 -5.09 0.74
CA TYR A 51 8.88 -4.72 0.73
C TYR A 51 9.37 -4.20 2.09
N VAL A 52 8.76 -3.14 2.61
CA VAL A 52 9.20 -2.46 3.85
C VAL A 52 9.19 -3.43 5.05
N TYR A 53 8.13 -4.24 5.19
CA TYR A 53 8.07 -5.17 6.32
C TYR A 53 9.03 -6.34 6.17
N HIS A 54 9.40 -6.72 4.94
CA HIS A 54 10.45 -7.72 4.71
C HIS A 54 11.81 -7.19 5.18
N GLU A 55 12.15 -5.95 4.82
CA GLU A 55 13.36 -5.26 5.28
C GLU A 55 13.37 -5.11 6.82
N ILE A 56 12.25 -4.68 7.43
CA ILE A 56 12.14 -4.58 8.90
C ILE A 56 12.39 -5.94 9.56
N ARG A 57 11.85 -7.04 9.01
CA ARG A 57 12.07 -8.37 9.56
C ARG A 57 13.55 -8.77 9.45
N ALA A 58 14.21 -8.48 8.34
CA ALA A 58 15.62 -8.78 8.13
C ALA A 58 16.53 -8.04 9.13
N LEU A 59 16.14 -6.82 9.55
CA LEU A 59 16.85 -6.06 10.59
C LEU A 59 16.63 -6.60 12.01
N GLN A 60 15.64 -7.46 12.23
CA GLN A 60 15.35 -8.09 13.51
C GLN A 60 15.94 -9.50 13.56
N ASP A 61 17.23 -9.69 13.26
CA ASP A 61 17.88 -11.01 13.40
C ASP A 61 18.74 -11.05 14.69
N PRO A 62 18.35 -11.82 15.73
CA PRO A 62 17.21 -12.75 15.79
C PRO A 62 15.85 -12.06 16.04
N PRO A 63 14.73 -12.65 15.59
CA PRO A 63 13.41 -12.04 15.71
C PRO A 63 13.00 -11.74 17.14
N ASP A 64 12.69 -10.47 17.45
CA ASP A 64 12.13 -10.10 18.75
C ASP A 64 10.68 -10.58 18.87
N ALA A 65 10.52 -11.70 19.58
CA ALA A 65 9.23 -12.31 19.81
C ALA A 65 8.27 -11.46 20.68
N SER A 66 8.79 -10.45 21.39
CA SER A 66 8.05 -9.55 22.30
C SER A 66 7.67 -8.22 21.66
N HIS A 67 8.15 -7.95 20.43
CA HIS A 67 7.93 -6.67 19.75
C HIS A 67 6.44 -6.37 19.55
N ILE A 68 6.01 -5.16 19.93
CA ILE A 68 4.59 -4.74 19.88
C ILE A 68 3.99 -4.79 18.46
N PHE A 69 4.83 -4.63 17.43
CA PHE A 69 4.41 -4.69 16.02
C PHE A 69 4.61 -6.06 15.37
N LYS A 70 5.02 -7.09 16.12
CA LYS A 70 5.31 -8.44 15.59
C LYS A 70 4.19 -8.99 14.71
N LYS A 71 2.93 -8.81 15.09
CA LYS A 71 1.79 -9.28 14.27
C LYS A 71 1.75 -8.62 12.90
N TRP A 72 2.02 -7.33 12.82
CA TRP A 72 2.07 -6.57 11.56
C TRP A 72 3.25 -7.03 10.72
N ILE A 73 4.45 -7.09 11.31
CA ILE A 73 5.67 -7.57 10.64
C ILE A 73 5.48 -9.00 10.11
N ASN A 74 4.87 -9.88 10.91
CA ASN A 74 4.60 -11.25 10.51
C ASN A 74 3.64 -11.34 9.33
N ASN A 75 2.57 -10.54 9.35
CA ASN A 75 1.56 -10.51 8.30
C ASN A 75 2.12 -9.99 6.98
N TYR A 76 2.69 -8.78 6.98
CA TYR A 76 3.10 -8.09 5.74
C TYR A 76 4.38 -8.65 5.13
N ALA A 77 5.27 -9.25 5.92
CA ALA A 77 6.43 -10.00 5.40
C ALA A 77 6.17 -11.50 5.25
N SER A 78 4.92 -11.95 5.33
CA SER A 78 4.58 -13.35 5.03
C SER A 78 4.71 -13.63 3.53
N ARG A 79 4.98 -14.89 3.19
CA ARG A 79 4.98 -15.34 1.79
C ARG A 79 3.59 -15.19 1.16
N ASP A 80 2.53 -15.44 1.93
CA ASP A 80 1.15 -15.36 1.44
C ASP A 80 0.78 -13.91 1.07
N PHE A 81 1.20 -12.93 1.88
CA PHE A 81 0.99 -11.53 1.56
C PHE A 81 1.76 -11.14 0.29
N LEU A 82 3.05 -11.51 0.20
CA LEU A 82 3.85 -11.28 -1.00
C LEU A 82 3.23 -11.92 -2.25
N ALA A 83 2.77 -13.17 -2.15
CA ALA A 83 2.10 -13.86 -3.26
C ALA A 83 0.83 -13.10 -3.71
N SER A 84 0.01 -12.63 -2.77
CA SER A 84 -1.18 -11.82 -3.08
C SER A 84 -0.82 -10.49 -3.79
N THR A 85 0.32 -9.88 -3.44
CA THR A 85 0.80 -8.68 -4.15
C THR A 85 1.19 -9.00 -5.60
N MET A 86 1.88 -10.12 -5.82
CA MET A 86 2.29 -10.57 -7.16
C MET A 86 1.08 -10.97 -8.01
N GLU A 87 0.10 -11.68 -7.43
CA GLU A 87 -1.15 -12.04 -8.12
C GLU A 87 -1.93 -10.80 -8.59
N THR A 88 -1.90 -9.72 -7.79
CA THR A 88 -2.53 -8.45 -8.15
C THR A 88 -1.84 -7.81 -9.37
N GLU A 89 -0.51 -7.85 -9.42
CA GLU A 89 0.28 -7.33 -10.55
C GLU A 89 0.10 -8.19 -11.81
N ASP A 90 0.12 -9.53 -11.67
CA ASP A 90 -0.16 -10.45 -12.78
C ASP A 90 -1.56 -10.26 -13.36
N LEU A 91 -2.56 -10.01 -12.51
CA LEU A 91 -3.92 -9.70 -12.96
C LEU A 91 -3.98 -8.36 -13.68
N LEU A 92 -3.26 -7.35 -13.18
CA LEU A 92 -3.18 -6.04 -13.80
C LEU A 92 -2.56 -6.12 -15.21
N ASP A 93 -1.49 -6.90 -15.39
CA ASP A 93 -0.86 -7.11 -16.69
C ASP A 93 -1.85 -7.75 -17.69
N LYS A 94 -2.58 -8.78 -17.25
CA LYS A 94 -3.60 -9.45 -18.07
C LYS A 94 -4.73 -8.51 -18.49
N LEU A 95 -5.20 -7.67 -17.57
CA LEU A 95 -6.30 -6.74 -17.83
C LEU A 95 -5.85 -5.55 -18.71
N SER A 96 -4.58 -5.18 -18.64
CA SER A 96 -4.01 -4.05 -19.39
C SER A 96 -3.61 -4.43 -20.83
N ALA A 97 -3.55 -5.72 -21.18
CA ALA A 97 -3.08 -6.21 -22.48
C ALA A 97 -3.81 -5.63 -23.71
N ASN A 98 -5.07 -5.19 -23.56
CA ASN A 98 -5.87 -4.62 -24.64
C ASN A 98 -6.07 -3.09 -24.52
N MET A 99 -5.30 -2.43 -23.66
CA MET A 99 -5.36 -0.98 -23.51
C MET A 99 -4.50 -0.29 -24.58
N THR A 100 -4.87 0.94 -24.89
CA THR A 100 -4.08 1.81 -25.79
C THR A 100 -2.84 2.34 -25.07
N GLU A 101 -1.82 2.75 -25.82
CA GLU A 101 -0.59 3.35 -25.27
C GLU A 101 -0.88 4.56 -24.36
N GLN A 102 -1.78 5.45 -24.79
CA GLN A 102 -2.22 6.58 -23.97
C GLN A 102 -2.80 6.12 -22.62
N GLU A 103 -3.62 5.07 -22.63
CA GLU A 103 -4.22 4.56 -21.39
C GLU A 103 -3.18 3.88 -20.50
N LEU A 104 -2.16 3.25 -21.08
CA LEU A 104 -1.03 2.68 -20.34
C LEU A 104 -0.22 3.78 -19.64
N ASP A 105 0.06 4.89 -20.33
CA ASP A 105 0.72 6.06 -19.75
C ASP A 105 -0.10 6.67 -18.60
N GLU A 106 -1.43 6.78 -18.78
CA GLU A 106 -2.34 7.30 -17.75
C GLU A 106 -2.30 6.44 -16.47
N ILE A 107 -2.35 5.11 -16.60
CA ILE A 107 -2.32 4.21 -15.44
C ILE A 107 -0.90 4.12 -14.84
N GLU A 108 0.17 4.29 -15.62
CA GLU A 108 1.52 4.40 -15.08
C GLU A 108 1.70 5.66 -14.21
N ASN A 109 1.24 6.81 -14.69
CA ASN A 109 1.24 8.04 -13.90
C ASN A 109 0.41 7.89 -12.62
N LEU A 110 -0.73 7.18 -12.69
CA LEU A 110 -1.55 6.87 -11.51
C LEU A 110 -0.80 6.04 -10.48
N TYR A 111 -0.02 5.03 -10.90
CA TYR A 111 0.82 4.22 -10.02
C TYR A 111 1.83 5.09 -9.27
N HIS A 112 2.54 5.96 -10.00
CA HIS A 112 3.54 6.86 -9.42
C HIS A 112 2.94 7.84 -8.42
N GLN A 113 1.78 8.41 -8.73
CA GLN A 113 1.06 9.30 -7.81
C GLN A 113 0.62 8.56 -6.55
N ALA A 114 0.05 7.36 -6.69
CA ALA A 114 -0.32 6.54 -5.55
C ALA A 114 0.90 6.19 -4.68
N LEU A 115 2.04 5.82 -5.27
CA LEU A 115 3.27 5.56 -4.53
C LEU A 115 3.77 6.79 -3.78
N LYS A 116 3.80 7.96 -4.45
CA LYS A 116 4.19 9.24 -3.84
C LYS A 116 3.33 9.55 -2.62
N LEU A 117 2.00 9.45 -2.75
CA LEU A 117 1.07 9.68 -1.65
C LEU A 117 1.29 8.71 -0.48
N GLN A 118 1.65 7.45 -0.75
CA GLN A 118 1.97 6.49 0.31
C GLN A 118 3.27 6.86 1.05
N VAL A 119 4.31 7.28 0.32
CA VAL A 119 5.56 7.75 0.93
C VAL A 119 5.31 9.00 1.79
N GLU A 120 4.55 9.96 1.28
CA GLU A 120 4.15 11.16 2.04
C GLU A 120 3.30 10.79 3.27
N PHE A 121 2.42 9.80 3.15
CA PHE A 121 1.65 9.29 4.28
C PHE A 121 2.56 8.75 5.40
N PHE A 122 3.60 7.99 5.06
CA PHE A 122 4.57 7.51 6.04
C PHE A 122 5.42 8.66 6.63
N ALA A 123 5.87 9.59 5.79
CA ALA A 123 6.69 10.72 6.21
C ALA A 123 5.97 11.70 7.15
N THR A 124 4.64 11.78 7.04
CA THR A 124 3.80 12.64 7.90
C THR A 124 3.43 11.99 9.23
N GLN A 125 3.74 10.70 9.44
CA GLN A 125 3.53 10.07 10.75
C GLN A 125 4.49 10.66 11.77
N SER A 126 3.97 11.26 12.83
CA SER A 126 4.81 11.78 13.91
C SER A 126 5.51 10.62 14.62
N VAL A 127 6.82 10.49 14.47
CA VAL A 127 7.63 9.65 15.35
C VAL A 127 7.72 10.38 16.69
N SER A 128 6.72 10.16 17.55
CA SER A 128 6.63 10.82 18.86
C SER A 128 7.73 10.38 19.85
N GLN A 129 8.53 9.38 19.48
CA GLN A 129 9.68 8.94 20.26
C GLN A 129 10.96 9.43 19.59
N GLN A 130 11.73 10.26 20.31
CA GLN A 130 13.18 10.22 20.12
C GLN A 130 13.62 8.79 20.40
N THR A 131 13.91 8.04 19.35
CA THR A 131 14.56 6.74 19.51
C THR A 131 15.97 7.02 19.99
N LEU A 132 16.16 7.07 21.31
CA LEU A 132 17.46 6.85 21.93
C LEU A 132 17.79 5.37 21.70
N VAL A 133 18.34 5.06 20.52
CA VAL A 133 19.05 3.80 20.33
C VAL A 133 20.23 3.82 21.30
N PRO A 134 20.34 2.85 22.21
CA PRO A 134 21.54 2.73 23.03
C PRO A 134 22.76 2.61 22.09
N LEU A 135 23.72 3.52 22.23
CA LEU A 135 25.05 3.43 21.59
C LEU A 135 25.82 2.16 22.00
N SER A 136 25.29 1.32 22.89
CA SER A 136 25.92 0.08 23.33
C SER A 136 26.14 -0.93 22.20
N HIS A 137 25.35 -0.90 21.13
CA HIS A 137 25.65 -1.72 19.94
C HIS A 137 26.69 -1.10 18.99
N ALA A 138 27.00 0.20 19.11
CA ALA A 138 28.05 0.85 18.33
C ALA A 138 29.45 0.68 18.93
N LEU A 139 29.54 0.25 20.19
CA LEU A 139 30.81 0.05 20.92
C LEU A 139 31.43 -1.34 20.74
N GLU A 140 30.75 -2.31 20.15
CA GLU A 140 31.30 -3.66 19.92
C GLU A 140 32.09 -3.81 18.60
N LEU A 141 32.19 -2.76 17.78
CA LEU A 141 33.04 -2.73 16.58
C LEU A 141 34.37 -1.98 16.79
N GLY A 142 34.75 -1.75 18.05
CA GLY A 142 35.93 -0.98 18.44
C GLY A 142 36.93 -1.70 19.35
N ASN A 143 36.97 -3.04 19.36
CA ASN A 143 38.03 -3.83 20.01
C ASN A 143 38.46 -5.00 19.15
#